data_AF-F8PDS3-F1
#
_entry.id   AF-F8PDS3-F1
#
_cell.length_a   1.000
_cell.length_b   1.000
_cell.length_c   1.000
_cell.angle_alpha   90.00
_cell.angle_beta   90.00
_cell.angle_gamma   90.00
#
_symmetry.space_group_name_H-M   'P 1'
#
loop_
_entity.id
_entity.type
_entity.pdbx_description
1 polymer ?
#
loop_
_entity_poly.entity_id
_entity_poly.type
_entity_poly.pdbx_seq_one_letter_code
_entity_poly.pdbx_strand_id
1 'polypeptide(L)'
;MEKNRKRERRRVPTNRGSDQSRDHVQETDLHHGAQPMQDWGRDDSTLSDTRGQNAQVSEDHAMRHEADTPELHGCSRSSDSGQFGQRGNKDFAAKYDDLLNETEDPEILSQQGPPKKQELMDVGSELQRKIKHTKQLGQKFLVTSMLWIHDPVNTFKTTRDDQYSPLGRFENIEQKIQGQISEIYANTPRELVGMIGQDWFVSAFRDGMQAQRSNGASRLRACGNTIFDCSAADLKTSEARQNKFLNKIGWRMNSKGHSAFSLWNVEVLHADYSGKFDVNKVFLNPLLKVILSCVIRGPGSIVAMKKGMPYEGARSTETLDVKWGLQHTTPGMVACAAILARWVLSPDSILKERGAQSGINWHEDCDNYLEYLKIGLGNRKGSVLTIFRNVDDENCS
;
A
#
# COMPACT_ATOMS: atom_id res chain seq x y z
N MET A 1 -29.03 -9.44 -81.56
CA MET A 1 -29.24 -10.73 -80.87
C MET A 1 -29.31 -10.41 -79.38
N GLU A 2 -30.50 -10.19 -78.82
CA GLU A 2 -31.47 -11.18 -78.31
C GLU A 2 -31.41 -11.20 -76.77
N LYS A 3 -32.37 -10.51 -76.11
CA LYS A 3 -33.14 -10.83 -74.87
C LYS A 3 -32.37 -11.27 -73.60
N ASN A 4 -32.76 -11.09 -72.34
CA ASN A 4 -33.92 -10.64 -71.55
C ASN A 4 -33.39 -10.59 -70.08
N ARG A 5 -33.60 -9.57 -69.23
CA ARG A 5 -34.76 -9.27 -68.36
C ARG A 5 -35.08 -10.30 -67.25
N LYS A 6 -34.94 -9.89 -65.96
CA LYS A 6 -35.72 -10.19 -64.71
C LYS A 6 -34.83 -9.79 -63.49
N ARG A 7 -35.11 -8.90 -62.53
CA ARG A 7 -36.24 -8.52 -61.64
C ARG A 7 -36.87 -9.67 -60.82
N GLU A 8 -36.65 -9.64 -59.50
CA GLU A 8 -37.58 -9.99 -58.38
C GLU A 8 -36.84 -9.67 -57.04
N ARG A 9 -37.11 -8.61 -56.26
CA ARG A 9 -38.14 -8.36 -55.23
C ARG A 9 -38.21 -9.33 -54.01
N ARG A 10 -37.85 -8.75 -52.84
CA ARG A 10 -38.45 -8.80 -51.48
C ARG A 10 -38.73 -10.16 -50.82
N ARG A 11 -38.30 -10.28 -49.55
CA ARG A 11 -39.18 -10.47 -48.36
C ARG A 11 -38.41 -10.37 -47.04
N VAL A 12 -38.97 -9.59 -46.12
CA VAL A 12 -38.75 -9.62 -44.66
C VAL A 12 -39.63 -10.74 -44.08
N PRO A 13 -39.23 -11.38 -42.97
CA PRO A 13 -40.19 -11.90 -42.01
C PRO A 13 -40.02 -11.28 -40.61
N THR A 14 -41.18 -11.04 -40.01
CA THR A 14 -41.44 -10.57 -38.66
C THR A 14 -41.80 -11.73 -37.71
N ASN A 15 -41.41 -11.57 -36.44
CA ASN A 15 -42.19 -11.78 -35.20
C ASN A 15 -42.30 -13.13 -34.46
N ARG A 16 -42.28 -12.97 -33.11
CA ARG A 16 -42.83 -13.77 -31.98
C ARG A 16 -42.09 -15.08 -31.62
N GLY A 17 -41.85 -15.43 -30.35
CA GLY A 17 -42.22 -14.90 -29.03
C GLY A 17 -42.12 -16.00 -27.96
N SER A 18 -42.12 -15.62 -26.66
CA SER A 18 -42.20 -16.45 -25.42
C SER A 18 -40.97 -17.34 -25.09
N ASP A 19 -40.54 -17.58 -23.85
CA ASP A 19 -41.13 -17.32 -22.53
C ASP A 19 -40.06 -17.37 -21.41
N GLN A 20 -40.39 -16.69 -20.31
CA GLN A 20 -39.95 -16.79 -18.91
C GLN A 20 -38.79 -17.70 -18.45
N SER A 21 -37.82 -17.11 -17.75
CA SER A 21 -37.51 -17.48 -16.35
C SER A 21 -36.75 -16.35 -15.63
N ARG A 22 -37.44 -15.72 -14.68
CA ARG A 22 -36.92 -14.78 -13.68
C ARG A 22 -36.12 -15.55 -12.63
N ASP A 23 -34.85 -15.23 -12.46
CA ASP A 23 -34.15 -15.45 -11.19
C ASP A 23 -33.82 -14.10 -10.56
N HIS A 24 -34.47 -13.86 -9.42
CA HIS A 24 -34.17 -12.81 -8.46
C HIS A 24 -32.81 -13.09 -7.83
N VAL A 25 -31.80 -12.29 -8.16
CA VAL A 25 -30.65 -12.11 -7.27
C VAL A 25 -30.95 -10.87 -6.43
N GLN A 26 -31.28 -11.11 -5.16
CA GLN A 26 -31.31 -10.07 -4.14
C GLN A 26 -29.88 -9.58 -3.94
N GLU A 27 -29.59 -8.42 -4.51
CA GLU A 27 -28.42 -7.62 -4.19
C GLU A 27 -28.70 -6.96 -2.83
N THR A 28 -28.24 -7.58 -1.76
CA THR A 28 -28.28 -6.97 -0.43
C THR A 28 -27.22 -5.89 -0.35
N ASP A 29 -27.63 -4.66 -0.62
CA ASP A 29 -26.92 -3.43 -0.29
C ASP A 29 -26.60 -3.40 1.21
N LEU A 30 -25.39 -3.80 1.58
CA LEU A 30 -24.78 -3.43 2.85
C LEU A 30 -23.94 -2.17 2.64
N HIS A 31 -24.64 -1.04 2.44
CA HIS A 31 -24.08 0.28 2.71
C HIS A 31 -23.83 0.40 4.22
N HIS A 32 -22.64 0.01 4.66
CA HIS A 32 -22.09 0.51 5.91
C HIS A 32 -21.41 1.83 5.60
N GLY A 33 -22.15 2.92 5.77
CA GLY A 33 -21.65 4.27 5.64
C GLY A 33 -20.46 4.47 6.58
N ALA A 34 -19.31 4.82 6.00
CA ALA A 34 -18.32 5.61 6.70
C ALA A 34 -19.04 6.88 7.17
N GLN A 35 -19.05 7.12 8.48
CA GLN A 35 -19.59 8.36 9.03
C GLN A 35 -18.81 9.53 8.41
N PRO A 36 -19.48 10.56 7.86
CA PRO A 36 -18.80 11.72 7.33
C PRO A 36 -17.97 12.41 8.42
N MET A 37 -16.79 12.84 8.02
CA MET A 37 -15.81 13.58 8.82
C MET A 37 -16.42 14.90 9.33
N GLN A 38 -17.09 14.88 10.48
CA GLN A 38 -17.59 16.08 11.14
C GLN A 38 -17.04 16.19 12.56
N ASP A 39 -16.43 17.35 12.80
CA ASP A 39 -16.06 17.94 14.08
C ASP A 39 -14.89 17.30 14.85
N TRP A 40 -13.69 17.53 14.32
CA TRP A 40 -12.46 17.39 15.10
C TRP A 40 -12.28 18.60 15.99
N GLY A 41 -12.81 18.51 17.22
CA GLY A 41 -12.52 19.29 18.42
C GLY A 41 -11.98 20.71 18.20
N ARG A 42 -12.83 21.72 18.46
CA ARG A 42 -12.36 23.06 18.81
C ARG A 42 -11.40 22.96 19.99
N ASP A 43 -10.16 23.37 19.79
CA ASP A 43 -9.23 23.70 20.86
C ASP A 43 -9.77 24.95 21.58
N ASP A 44 -10.57 24.75 22.63
CA ASP A 44 -10.94 25.81 23.56
C ASP A 44 -9.93 25.81 24.71
N SER A 45 -8.81 26.49 24.49
CA SER A 45 -7.84 26.81 25.54
C SER A 45 -8.18 28.17 26.12
N THR A 46 -9.09 28.21 27.09
CA THR A 46 -9.18 29.32 28.03
C THR A 46 -9.15 28.82 29.47
N LEU A 47 -8.18 29.38 30.19
CA LEU A 47 -7.89 29.21 31.60
C LEU A 47 -9.11 29.52 32.49
N SER A 48 -9.33 28.71 33.53
CA SER A 48 -9.44 29.22 34.91
C SER A 48 -9.50 28.10 35.95
N ASP A 49 -8.79 28.35 37.05
CA ASP A 49 -8.72 27.61 38.31
C ASP A 49 -10.08 27.29 38.94
N THR A 50 -10.22 26.13 39.60
CA THR A 50 -10.23 26.04 41.08
C THR A 50 -10.48 24.61 41.62
N ARG A 51 -9.57 24.17 42.50
CA ARG A 51 -9.82 23.66 43.87
C ARG A 51 -10.65 22.36 44.08
N GLY A 52 -9.92 21.25 44.28
CA GLY A 52 -9.95 20.38 45.47
C GLY A 52 -11.20 19.55 45.82
N GLN A 53 -11.02 18.23 45.99
CA GLN A 53 -11.21 17.52 47.27
C GLN A 53 -10.94 16.01 47.14
N ASN A 54 -10.48 15.45 48.26
CA ASN A 54 -10.08 14.07 48.54
C ASN A 54 -11.22 13.04 48.45
N ALA A 55 -10.88 11.78 48.15
CA ALA A 55 -11.34 10.62 48.93
C ALA A 55 -10.46 9.39 48.65
N GLN A 56 -9.84 8.87 49.72
CA GLN A 56 -9.28 7.52 49.85
C GLN A 56 -10.40 6.48 49.96
N VAL A 57 -10.02 5.19 49.82
CA VAL A 57 -10.60 3.91 50.30
C VAL A 57 -10.40 2.89 49.15
N SER A 58 -9.88 1.68 49.29
CA SER A 58 -9.26 0.86 50.35
C SER A 58 -8.64 -0.34 49.64
N GLU A 59 -7.60 -0.91 50.24
CA GLU A 59 -7.04 -2.23 49.95
C GLU A 59 -8.07 -3.35 50.21
N ASP A 60 -8.02 -4.48 49.49
CA ASP A 60 -7.51 -5.75 50.06
C ASP A 60 -7.61 -7.01 49.15
N HIS A 61 -6.56 -7.84 49.28
CA HIS A 61 -6.47 -9.33 49.19
C HIS A 61 -6.84 -10.07 47.88
N ALA A 62 -5.90 -10.66 47.14
CA ALA A 62 -5.13 -11.91 47.37
C ALA A 62 -5.93 -13.21 47.13
N MET A 63 -5.47 -14.07 46.20
CA MET A 63 -5.26 -15.52 46.37
C MET A 63 -4.69 -16.19 45.11
N ARG A 64 -3.78 -17.14 45.35
CA ARG A 64 -2.98 -17.98 44.44
C ARG A 64 -3.77 -19.19 43.92
N HIS A 65 -3.29 -19.81 42.83
CA HIS A 65 -3.12 -21.26 42.58
C HIS A 65 -2.45 -21.40 41.19
N GLU A 66 -1.16 -21.77 41.05
CA GLU A 66 -0.62 -23.15 40.88
C GLU A 66 -1.50 -24.03 39.97
N ALA A 67 -1.10 -24.29 38.71
CA ALA A 67 -0.06 -25.21 38.21
C ALA A 67 -0.74 -26.47 37.64
N ASP A 68 -0.51 -26.79 36.36
CA ASP A 68 -0.26 -28.15 35.88
C ASP A 68 -0.09 -28.20 34.35
N THR A 69 1.14 -28.50 33.95
CA THR A 69 1.52 -29.14 32.67
C THR A 69 1.40 -30.65 32.81
N PRO A 70 1.17 -31.37 31.70
CA PRO A 70 2.15 -32.40 31.37
C PRO A 70 2.54 -32.51 29.88
N GLU A 71 3.84 -32.72 29.69
CA GLU A 71 4.55 -33.49 28.65
C GLU A 71 3.89 -34.88 28.39
N LEU A 72 4.05 -35.66 27.31
CA LEU A 72 4.98 -35.77 26.18
C LEU A 72 4.43 -36.88 25.22
N HIS A 73 5.12 -37.08 24.08
CA HIS A 73 5.01 -38.14 23.06
C HIS A 73 4.01 -37.88 21.92
N GLY A 74 4.35 -38.00 20.64
CA GLY A 74 5.53 -38.52 19.96
C GLY A 74 5.06 -39.04 18.60
N CYS A 75 5.51 -38.47 17.48
CA CYS A 75 5.35 -39.10 16.17
C CYS A 75 6.31 -38.52 15.15
N SER A 76 7.38 -39.27 14.89
CA SER A 76 8.17 -39.18 13.68
C SER A 76 7.38 -39.75 12.52
N ARG A 77 7.15 -38.98 11.46
CA ARG A 77 6.94 -39.53 10.11
C ARG A 77 7.38 -38.51 9.05
N SER A 78 8.38 -38.94 8.30
CA SER A 78 8.83 -38.48 7.00
C SER A 78 7.68 -38.23 6.01
N SER A 79 7.77 -37.16 5.23
CA SER A 79 7.22 -37.09 3.86
C SER A 79 7.82 -35.92 3.08
N ASP A 80 8.39 -36.30 1.96
CA ASP A 80 8.85 -35.56 0.80
C ASP A 80 7.80 -34.56 0.26
N SER A 81 8.25 -33.40 -0.22
CA SER A 81 7.63 -32.50 -1.22
C SER A 81 8.26 -31.11 -1.08
N GLY A 82 8.61 -30.38 -2.13
CA GLY A 82 8.50 -30.56 -3.56
C GLY A 82 9.00 -29.25 -4.18
N GLN A 83 9.91 -29.36 -5.13
CA GLN A 83 10.45 -28.25 -5.90
C GLN A 83 9.30 -27.50 -6.62
N PHE A 84 8.90 -26.34 -6.12
CA PHE A 84 8.06 -25.40 -6.86
C PHE A 84 8.54 -23.97 -6.59
N GLY A 85 9.41 -23.47 -7.46
CA GLY A 85 9.91 -22.11 -7.33
C GLY A 85 10.89 -21.64 -8.40
N GLN A 86 10.89 -22.22 -9.61
CA GLN A 86 11.77 -21.74 -10.70
C GLN A 86 11.14 -21.69 -12.11
N ARG A 87 9.81 -21.84 -12.26
CA ARG A 87 9.18 -21.78 -13.60
C ARG A 87 8.58 -20.43 -13.99
N GLY A 88 8.54 -19.43 -13.11
CA GLY A 88 7.94 -18.12 -13.44
C GLY A 88 8.84 -17.12 -14.19
N ASN A 89 10.16 -17.38 -14.31
CA ASN A 89 11.13 -16.40 -14.82
C ASN A 89 11.66 -16.69 -16.24
N LYS A 90 11.29 -17.82 -16.85
CA LYS A 90 11.73 -18.18 -18.21
C LYS A 90 10.76 -17.71 -19.30
N ASP A 91 9.48 -17.60 -18.99
CA ASP A 91 8.45 -17.21 -19.97
C ASP A 91 8.47 -15.70 -20.32
N PHE A 92 9.11 -14.87 -19.49
CA PHE A 92 9.25 -13.42 -19.74
C PHE A 92 10.39 -13.06 -20.68
N ALA A 93 11.45 -13.88 -20.76
CA ALA A 93 12.53 -13.67 -21.73
C ALA A 93 12.09 -14.06 -23.15
N ALA A 94 11.30 -15.13 -23.28
CA ALA A 94 10.81 -15.63 -24.57
C ALA A 94 9.88 -14.64 -25.28
N LYS A 95 9.04 -13.90 -24.54
CA LYS A 95 8.12 -12.90 -25.13
C LYS A 95 8.81 -11.67 -25.72
N TYR A 96 10.09 -11.43 -25.40
CA TYR A 96 10.85 -10.30 -25.94
C TYR A 96 11.65 -10.66 -27.20
N ASP A 97 12.02 -11.93 -27.38
CA ASP A 97 12.70 -12.41 -28.60
C ASP A 97 11.74 -12.48 -29.80
N ASP A 98 10.46 -12.79 -29.57
CA ASP A 98 9.46 -12.86 -30.65
C ASP A 98 9.15 -11.48 -31.27
N LEU A 99 9.28 -10.38 -30.52
CA LEU A 99 9.09 -9.02 -31.03
C LEU A 99 10.28 -8.49 -31.85
N LEU A 100 11.41 -9.19 -31.83
CA LEU A 100 12.63 -8.81 -32.56
C LEU A 100 12.86 -9.69 -33.80
N ASN A 101 12.01 -10.69 -34.06
CA ASN A 101 12.22 -11.70 -35.10
C ASN A 101 11.09 -11.85 -36.13
N GLU A 102 10.18 -10.88 -36.27
CA GLU A 102 9.22 -10.89 -37.39
C GLU A 102 9.90 -10.49 -38.72
N THR A 103 10.36 -11.53 -39.43
CA THR A 103 10.49 -11.70 -40.90
C THR A 103 11.28 -10.67 -41.71
N GLU A 104 12.54 -11.03 -42.03
CA GLU A 104 13.20 -10.57 -43.26
C GLU A 104 12.95 -11.58 -44.39
N ASP A 105 12.21 -11.15 -45.41
CA ASP A 105 12.14 -11.80 -46.72
C ASP A 105 13.43 -11.43 -47.50
N PRO A 106 14.23 -12.39 -48.01
CA PRO A 106 15.49 -12.07 -48.64
C PRO A 106 15.29 -11.95 -50.15
N GLU A 107 15.21 -10.73 -50.67
CA GLU A 107 15.77 -10.40 -52.00
C GLU A 107 15.56 -8.91 -52.33
N ILE A 108 16.66 -8.14 -52.30
CA ILE A 108 17.21 -7.37 -53.44
C ILE A 108 18.32 -6.44 -52.92
N LEU A 109 19.50 -6.63 -53.51
CA LEU A 109 20.74 -5.87 -53.33
C LEU A 109 20.56 -4.36 -53.54
N SER A 110 21.19 -3.53 -52.68
CA SER A 110 22.13 -2.47 -53.10
C SER A 110 22.51 -1.52 -51.95
N GLN A 111 23.74 -1.69 -51.47
CA GLN A 111 24.73 -0.68 -51.06
C GLN A 111 24.24 0.59 -50.32
N GLN A 112 24.45 0.61 -48.99
CA GLN A 112 25.07 1.72 -48.22
C GLN A 112 25.40 1.20 -46.81
N GLY A 113 26.60 1.51 -46.31
CA GLY A 113 27.29 0.83 -45.18
C GLY A 113 26.58 0.87 -43.81
N PRO A 114 27.11 0.17 -42.77
CA PRO A 114 26.39 0.03 -41.52
C PRO A 114 26.83 1.06 -40.46
N PRO A 115 25.99 2.08 -40.17
CA PRO A 115 25.91 2.66 -38.84
C PRO A 115 24.65 2.17 -38.06
N LYS A 116 23.69 1.54 -38.75
CA LYS A 116 22.35 1.23 -38.19
C LYS A 116 22.34 0.29 -36.97
N LYS A 117 23.31 -0.63 -36.85
CA LYS A 117 23.32 -1.62 -35.76
C LYS A 117 23.74 -1.03 -34.41
N GLN A 118 24.64 -0.04 -34.42
CA GLN A 118 25.11 0.64 -33.21
C GLN A 118 24.02 1.56 -32.65
N GLU A 119 23.31 2.27 -33.53
CA GLU A 119 22.25 3.22 -33.17
C GLU A 119 21.01 2.50 -32.59
N LEU A 120 20.61 1.35 -33.15
CA LEU A 120 19.55 0.49 -32.58
C LEU A 120 19.92 -0.09 -31.21
N MET A 121 21.18 -0.51 -31.01
CA MET A 121 21.66 -0.98 -29.71
C MET A 121 21.67 0.14 -28.66
N ASP A 122 22.01 1.36 -29.06
CA ASP A 122 22.06 2.52 -28.17
C ASP A 122 20.65 2.96 -27.73
N VAL A 123 19.69 3.01 -28.66
CA VAL A 123 18.27 3.29 -28.38
C VAL A 123 17.67 2.26 -27.43
N GLY A 124 17.99 0.97 -27.64
CA GLY A 124 17.58 -0.11 -26.72
C GLY A 124 18.15 0.10 -25.31
N SER A 125 19.42 0.50 -25.20
CA SER A 125 20.07 0.76 -23.92
C SER A 125 19.47 1.97 -23.18
N GLU A 126 19.10 3.03 -23.91
CA GLU A 126 18.49 4.22 -23.35
C GLU A 126 17.07 3.95 -22.84
N LEU A 127 16.25 3.25 -23.61
CA LEU A 127 14.90 2.89 -23.19
C LEU A 127 14.93 2.02 -21.93
N GLN A 128 15.86 1.06 -21.86
CA GLN A 128 16.03 0.23 -20.65
C GLN A 128 16.41 1.07 -19.43
N ARG A 129 17.27 2.08 -19.60
CA ARG A 129 17.61 3.03 -18.53
C ARG A 129 16.38 3.83 -18.08
N LYS A 130 15.56 4.31 -19.01
CA LYS A 130 14.31 5.05 -18.72
C LYS A 130 13.28 4.16 -18.01
N ILE A 131 13.12 2.90 -18.44
CA ILE A 131 12.26 1.91 -17.78
C ILE A 131 12.73 1.67 -16.35
N LYS A 132 14.04 1.47 -16.13
CA LYS A 132 14.61 1.27 -14.79
C LYS A 132 14.36 2.49 -13.89
N HIS A 133 14.54 3.69 -14.41
CA HIS A 133 14.28 4.93 -13.66
C HIS A 133 12.79 5.06 -13.32
N THR A 134 11.89 4.79 -14.28
CA THR A 134 10.44 4.83 -14.07
C THR A 134 9.98 3.81 -13.03
N LYS A 135 10.57 2.61 -13.03
CA LYS A 135 10.35 1.62 -11.95
C LYS A 135 10.74 2.18 -10.58
N GLN A 136 11.86 2.89 -10.49
CA GLN A 136 12.29 3.52 -9.22
C GLN A 136 11.37 4.66 -8.79
N LEU A 137 10.78 5.42 -9.73
CA LEU A 137 9.76 6.43 -9.43
C LEU A 137 8.52 5.78 -8.83
N GLY A 138 8.04 4.68 -9.39
CA GLY A 138 6.92 3.91 -8.84
C GLY A 138 7.21 3.39 -7.43
N GLN A 139 8.43 2.89 -7.19
CA GLN A 139 8.85 2.44 -5.85
C GLN A 139 8.84 3.60 -4.83
N LYS A 140 9.40 4.76 -5.20
CA LYS A 140 9.42 5.96 -4.35
C LYS A 140 8.00 6.42 -4.07
N PHE A 141 7.18 6.58 -5.12
CA PHE A 141 5.79 7.02 -5.02
C PHE A 141 4.97 6.17 -4.05
N LEU A 142 5.15 4.84 -4.09
CA LEU A 142 4.44 3.94 -3.18
C LEU A 142 4.69 4.27 -1.70
N VAL A 143 5.95 4.56 -1.35
CA VAL A 143 6.35 4.79 0.04
C VAL A 143 6.07 6.24 0.45
N THR A 144 6.32 7.21 -0.43
CA THR A 144 6.26 8.63 -0.08
C THR A 144 4.94 9.31 -0.35
N SER A 145 4.06 8.69 -1.15
CA SER A 145 2.82 9.32 -1.60
C SER A 145 1.62 8.49 -1.18
N MET A 146 1.50 7.26 -1.69
CA MET A 146 0.40 6.37 -1.34
C MET A 146 0.61 4.93 -1.80
N LEU A 147 -0.03 3.99 -1.12
CA LEU A 147 0.11 2.58 -1.43
C LEU A 147 -0.54 2.20 -2.77
N TRP A 148 -1.72 2.67 -3.13
CA TRP A 148 -2.44 2.23 -4.34
C TRP A 148 -2.78 3.40 -5.28
N ILE A 149 -2.98 3.12 -6.56
CA ILE A 149 -3.55 4.08 -7.51
C ILE A 149 -5.05 3.82 -7.56
N HIS A 150 -5.88 4.87 -7.55
CA HIS A 150 -7.34 4.70 -7.48
C HIS A 150 -7.89 4.14 -8.78
N ASP A 151 -7.45 4.72 -9.89
CA ASP A 151 -7.80 4.27 -11.22
C ASP A 151 -6.54 4.15 -12.06
N PRO A 152 -5.85 3.00 -12.03
CA PRO A 152 -4.61 2.82 -12.77
C PRO A 152 -4.73 3.05 -14.28
N VAL A 153 -5.95 2.94 -14.84
CA VAL A 153 -6.21 3.14 -16.27
C VAL A 153 -6.36 4.62 -16.59
N ASN A 154 -7.14 5.34 -15.78
CA ASN A 154 -7.47 6.73 -16.07
C ASN A 154 -6.46 7.71 -15.46
N THR A 155 -5.84 7.42 -14.31
CA THR A 155 -4.91 8.35 -13.64
C THR A 155 -3.79 8.86 -14.54
N PHE A 156 -3.19 7.99 -15.37
CA PHE A 156 -2.11 8.39 -16.28
C PHE A 156 -2.60 9.03 -17.59
N LYS A 157 -3.91 8.96 -17.87
CA LYS A 157 -4.54 9.59 -19.03
C LYS A 157 -5.17 10.94 -18.68
N THR A 158 -5.44 11.16 -17.40
CA THR A 158 -5.98 12.41 -16.89
C THR A 158 -5.01 13.55 -17.13
N THR A 159 -5.49 14.61 -17.79
CA THR A 159 -4.75 15.87 -17.89
C THR A 159 -4.63 16.49 -16.50
N ARG A 160 -3.40 16.86 -16.12
CA ARG A 160 -3.14 17.55 -14.86
C ARG A 160 -3.87 18.90 -14.85
N ASP A 161 -4.66 19.12 -13.82
CA ASP A 161 -5.28 20.43 -13.55
C ASP A 161 -4.28 21.32 -12.80
N ASP A 162 -3.84 22.40 -13.44
CA ASP A 162 -2.93 23.36 -12.81
C ASP A 162 -3.62 24.23 -11.73
N GLN A 163 -4.95 24.21 -11.64
CA GLN A 163 -5.75 24.85 -10.58
C GLN A 163 -6.12 23.88 -9.45
N TYR A 164 -5.63 22.64 -9.49
CA TYR A 164 -5.90 21.64 -8.46
C TYR A 164 -5.49 22.13 -7.05
N SER A 165 -6.42 21.99 -6.10
CA SER A 165 -6.17 22.30 -4.69
C SER A 165 -5.85 21.02 -3.91
N PRO A 166 -4.65 20.91 -3.29
CA PRO A 166 -4.30 19.75 -2.47
C PRO A 166 -5.23 19.49 -1.28
N LEU A 167 -5.95 20.51 -0.80
CA LEU A 167 -6.91 20.37 0.32
C LEU A 167 -8.19 19.66 -0.10
N GLY A 168 -8.62 19.81 -1.35
CA GLY A 168 -9.81 19.15 -1.90
C GLY A 168 -9.57 17.71 -2.37
N ARG A 169 -8.35 17.18 -2.21
CA ARG A 169 -7.93 15.87 -2.76
C ARG A 169 -8.92 14.75 -2.48
N PHE A 170 -9.48 14.70 -1.28
CA PHE A 170 -10.26 13.55 -0.81
C PHE A 170 -11.77 13.74 -0.95
N GLU A 171 -12.23 14.86 -1.54
CA GLU A 171 -13.66 15.16 -1.70
C GLU A 171 -14.39 14.16 -2.61
N ASN A 172 -13.73 13.71 -3.67
CA ASN A 172 -14.27 12.74 -4.61
C ASN A 172 -13.16 12.03 -5.40
N ILE A 173 -13.53 11.01 -6.18
CA ILE A 173 -12.59 10.19 -6.95
C ILE A 173 -11.78 11.00 -7.97
N GLU A 174 -12.38 12.01 -8.60
CA GLU A 174 -11.70 12.85 -9.60
C GLU A 174 -10.59 13.70 -8.95
N GLN A 175 -10.86 14.28 -7.78
CA GLN A 175 -9.87 15.01 -6.99
C GLN A 175 -8.76 14.10 -6.47
N LYS A 176 -9.08 12.85 -6.10
CA LYS A 176 -8.06 11.87 -5.71
C LYS A 176 -7.14 11.52 -6.88
N ILE A 177 -7.70 11.35 -8.07
CA ILE A 177 -6.95 11.13 -9.31
C ILE A 177 -6.09 12.37 -9.66
N GLN A 178 -6.63 13.58 -9.57
CA GLN A 178 -5.88 14.83 -9.78
C GLN A 178 -4.71 14.97 -8.80
N GLY A 179 -4.92 14.61 -7.54
CA GLY A 179 -3.86 14.56 -6.53
C GLY A 179 -2.76 13.55 -6.87
N GLN A 180 -3.13 12.35 -7.32
CA GLN A 180 -2.18 11.32 -7.76
C GLN A 180 -1.34 11.78 -8.95
N ILE A 181 -1.98 12.27 -10.01
CA ILE A 181 -1.26 12.68 -11.21
C ILE A 181 -0.39 13.90 -10.93
N SER A 182 -0.86 14.87 -10.15
CA SER A 182 -0.06 16.04 -9.74
C SER A 182 1.21 15.63 -8.99
N GLU A 183 1.12 14.68 -8.06
CA GLU A 183 2.28 14.15 -7.34
C GLU A 183 3.23 13.37 -8.25
N ILE A 184 2.71 12.59 -9.21
CA ILE A 184 3.52 11.90 -10.21
C ILE A 184 4.32 12.91 -11.04
N TYR A 185 3.67 13.94 -11.58
CA TYR A 185 4.35 15.00 -12.34
C TYR A 185 5.40 15.73 -11.49
N ALA A 186 5.08 16.08 -10.25
CA ALA A 186 6.00 16.81 -9.37
C ALA A 186 7.28 16.01 -9.02
N ASN A 187 7.18 14.67 -8.96
CA ASN A 187 8.30 13.79 -8.62
C ASN A 187 8.99 13.19 -9.85
N THR A 188 8.46 13.40 -11.05
CA THR A 188 9.04 12.85 -12.28
C THR A 188 10.13 13.80 -12.81
N PRO A 189 11.35 13.30 -13.06
CA PRO A 189 12.42 14.07 -13.69
C PRO A 189 11.97 14.66 -15.03
N ARG A 190 12.43 15.88 -15.35
CA ARG A 190 11.96 16.65 -16.52
C ARG A 190 12.06 15.86 -17.82
N GLU A 191 13.11 15.05 -17.98
CA GLU A 191 13.36 14.21 -19.15
C GLU A 191 12.35 13.06 -19.33
N LEU A 192 11.61 12.71 -18.28
CA LEU A 192 10.57 11.67 -18.31
C LEU A 192 9.14 12.24 -18.29
N VAL A 193 8.96 13.54 -18.03
CA VAL A 193 7.62 14.16 -17.92
C VAL A 193 6.82 13.99 -19.21
N GLY A 194 7.45 14.15 -20.38
CA GLY A 194 6.79 13.96 -21.68
C GLY A 194 6.43 12.50 -22.00
N MET A 195 6.83 11.56 -21.15
CA MET A 195 6.55 10.12 -21.29
C MET A 195 5.40 9.66 -20.39
N ILE A 196 4.92 10.51 -19.47
CA ILE A 196 3.76 10.22 -18.66
C ILE A 196 2.55 9.96 -19.58
N GLY A 197 1.84 8.86 -19.33
CA GLY A 197 0.72 8.40 -20.14
C GLY A 197 1.09 7.40 -21.25
N GLN A 198 2.38 7.25 -21.60
CA GLN A 198 2.81 6.20 -22.53
C GLN A 198 2.72 4.82 -21.87
N ASP A 199 2.27 3.80 -22.61
CA ASP A 199 2.00 2.47 -22.07
C ASP A 199 3.19 1.85 -21.34
N TRP A 200 4.39 1.98 -21.89
CA TRP A 200 5.61 1.46 -21.26
C TRP A 200 5.94 2.19 -19.95
N PHE A 201 5.66 3.50 -19.87
CA PHE A 201 5.89 4.29 -18.66
C PHE A 201 4.90 3.85 -17.58
N VAL A 202 3.61 3.76 -17.92
CA VAL A 202 2.55 3.32 -17.00
C VAL A 202 2.85 1.91 -16.48
N SER A 203 3.23 1.00 -17.36
CA SER A 203 3.61 -0.37 -17.01
C SER A 203 4.82 -0.39 -16.06
N ALA A 204 5.91 0.29 -16.42
CA ALA A 204 7.12 0.35 -15.60
C ALA A 204 6.86 0.99 -14.22
N PHE A 205 6.05 2.04 -14.15
CA PHE A 205 5.73 2.72 -12.90
C PHE A 205 4.92 1.79 -11.98
N ARG A 206 3.89 1.14 -12.52
CA ARG A 206 3.04 0.20 -11.76
C ARG A 206 3.81 -1.05 -11.31
N ASP A 207 4.70 -1.57 -12.15
CA ASP A 207 5.65 -2.63 -11.78
C ASP A 207 6.52 -2.21 -10.59
N GLY A 208 7.03 -0.97 -10.63
CA GLY A 208 7.80 -0.38 -9.54
C GLY A 208 7.04 -0.36 -8.22
N MET A 209 5.80 0.15 -8.25
CA MET A 209 4.91 0.13 -7.08
C MET A 209 4.67 -1.31 -6.58
N GLN A 210 4.29 -2.23 -7.47
CA GLN A 210 3.96 -3.59 -7.06
C GLN A 210 5.17 -4.34 -6.47
N ALA A 211 6.36 -4.14 -7.05
CA ALA A 211 7.61 -4.68 -6.53
C ALA A 211 7.90 -4.13 -5.13
N GLN A 212 7.78 -2.81 -4.91
CA GLN A 212 8.02 -2.21 -3.59
C GLN A 212 7.02 -2.70 -2.55
N ARG A 213 5.73 -2.81 -2.90
CA ARG A 213 4.69 -3.34 -2.01
C ARG A 213 5.02 -4.75 -1.56
N SER A 214 5.35 -5.62 -2.52
CA SER A 214 5.59 -7.04 -2.27
C SER A 214 6.86 -7.24 -1.45
N ASN A 215 7.93 -6.51 -1.79
CA ASN A 215 9.19 -6.53 -1.07
C ASN A 215 9.04 -6.00 0.36
N GLY A 216 8.37 -4.87 0.54
CA GLY A 216 8.12 -4.27 1.86
C GLY A 216 7.31 -5.22 2.75
N ALA A 217 6.21 -5.76 2.24
CA ALA A 217 5.36 -6.72 2.95
C ALA A 217 6.14 -7.98 3.36
N SER A 218 6.85 -8.60 2.42
CA SER A 218 7.59 -9.84 2.68
C SER A 218 8.72 -9.63 3.68
N ARG A 219 9.47 -8.53 3.52
CA ARG A 219 10.56 -8.15 4.42
C ARG A 219 10.05 -7.94 5.84
N LEU A 220 9.00 -7.12 6.02
CA LEU A 220 8.46 -6.83 7.34
C LEU A 220 7.88 -8.06 8.03
N ARG A 221 7.29 -8.99 7.27
CA ARG A 221 6.84 -10.27 7.83
C ARG A 221 8.01 -11.12 8.32
N ALA A 222 9.11 -11.15 7.57
CA ALA A 222 10.30 -11.94 7.90
C ALA A 222 11.03 -11.45 9.17
N CYS A 223 10.97 -10.15 9.45
CA CYS A 223 11.56 -9.55 10.66
C CYS A 223 10.52 -9.12 11.71
N GLY A 224 9.25 -9.46 11.51
CA GLY A 224 8.15 -8.93 12.31
C GLY A 224 8.25 -9.32 13.79
N ASN A 225 8.81 -10.50 14.08
CA ASN A 225 8.98 -10.98 15.45
C ASN A 225 9.92 -10.05 16.25
N THR A 226 10.96 -9.53 15.60
CA THR A 226 11.89 -8.55 16.17
C THR A 226 11.25 -7.17 16.29
N ILE A 227 10.41 -6.78 15.33
CA ILE A 227 9.70 -5.48 15.37
C ILE A 227 8.72 -5.46 16.55
N PHE A 228 7.84 -6.47 16.61
CA PHE A 228 6.70 -6.52 17.54
C PHE A 228 6.98 -7.25 18.87
N ASP A 229 8.23 -7.62 19.14
CA ASP A 229 8.66 -8.34 20.34
C ASP A 229 7.80 -9.57 20.63
N CYS A 230 7.61 -10.40 19.61
CA CYS A 230 6.85 -11.63 19.67
C CYS A 230 7.66 -12.83 19.17
N SER A 231 7.11 -14.04 19.31
CA SER A 231 7.77 -15.23 18.79
C SER A 231 7.57 -15.32 17.27
N ALA A 232 8.49 -15.98 16.57
CA ALA A 232 8.32 -16.27 15.15
C ALA A 232 7.06 -17.12 14.86
N ALA A 233 6.67 -17.98 15.82
CA ALA A 233 5.46 -18.80 15.71
C ALA A 233 4.18 -17.96 15.63
N ASP A 234 4.13 -16.84 16.37
CA ASP A 234 2.98 -15.94 16.39
C ASP A 234 2.67 -15.31 15.02
N LEU A 235 3.70 -15.11 14.19
CA LEU A 235 3.58 -14.49 12.86
C LEU A 235 3.53 -15.50 11.72
N LYS A 236 3.79 -16.78 12.00
CA LYS A 236 3.99 -17.82 10.98
C LYS A 236 2.72 -18.08 10.16
N THR A 237 1.59 -18.28 10.82
CA THR A 237 0.31 -18.64 10.17
C THR A 237 -0.72 -17.54 10.32
N SER A 238 -1.73 -17.54 9.45
CA SER A 238 -2.85 -16.62 9.59
C SER A 238 -3.57 -16.79 10.92
N GLU A 239 -3.89 -18.03 11.26
CA GLU A 239 -4.58 -18.36 12.50
C GLU A 239 -3.81 -17.89 13.74
N ALA A 240 -2.49 -18.07 13.77
CA ALA A 240 -1.66 -17.58 14.89
C ALA A 240 -1.75 -16.05 15.03
N ARG A 241 -1.70 -15.33 13.91
CA ARG A 241 -1.83 -13.87 13.90
C ARG A 241 -3.22 -13.41 14.30
N GLN A 242 -4.26 -14.08 13.82
CA GLN A 242 -5.64 -13.82 14.18
C GLN A 242 -5.85 -14.01 15.69
N ASN A 243 -5.42 -15.14 16.24
CA ASN A 243 -5.62 -15.46 17.66
C ASN A 243 -4.88 -14.47 18.57
N LYS A 244 -3.70 -13.97 18.16
CA LYS A 244 -2.88 -13.12 19.02
C LYS A 244 -3.09 -11.63 18.85
N PHE A 245 -3.31 -11.14 17.63
CA PHE A 245 -3.11 -9.72 17.30
C PHE A 245 -4.35 -8.97 16.86
N LEU A 246 -5.53 -9.62 16.74
CA LEU A 246 -6.77 -8.95 16.31
C LEU A 246 -7.05 -7.64 17.04
N ASN A 247 -6.96 -7.65 18.38
CA ASN A 247 -7.21 -6.45 19.18
C ASN A 247 -6.17 -5.35 18.92
N LYS A 248 -4.91 -5.72 18.65
CA LYS A 248 -3.83 -4.77 18.36
C LYS A 248 -4.04 -4.02 17.04
N ILE A 249 -4.67 -4.67 16.07
CA ILE A 249 -4.92 -4.11 14.72
C ILE A 249 -6.32 -3.50 14.56
N GLY A 250 -7.09 -3.39 15.64
CA GLY A 250 -8.35 -2.64 15.68
C GLY A 250 -9.61 -3.48 15.76
N TRP A 251 -9.53 -4.80 15.95
CA TRP A 251 -10.73 -5.61 16.15
C TRP A 251 -11.47 -5.16 17.41
N ARG A 252 -12.74 -4.77 17.27
CA ARG A 252 -13.59 -4.34 18.37
C ARG A 252 -14.98 -4.93 18.21
N MET A 253 -15.56 -5.34 19.33
CA MET A 253 -16.97 -5.70 19.42
C MET A 253 -17.74 -4.50 19.96
N ASN A 254 -18.80 -4.10 19.26
CA ASN A 254 -19.66 -3.02 19.73
C ASN A 254 -20.67 -3.54 20.77
N SER A 255 -21.41 -2.61 21.39
CA SER A 255 -22.42 -2.93 22.41
C SER A 255 -23.57 -3.82 21.91
N LYS A 256 -23.75 -3.91 20.59
CA LYS A 256 -24.76 -4.76 19.93
C LYS A 256 -24.21 -6.14 19.55
N GLY A 257 -22.97 -6.46 19.95
CA GLY A 257 -22.33 -7.73 19.61
C GLY A 257 -21.80 -7.82 18.18
N HIS A 258 -21.88 -6.76 17.38
CA HIS A 258 -21.25 -6.76 16.06
C HIS A 258 -19.76 -6.46 16.20
N SER A 259 -18.94 -7.25 15.53
CA SER A 259 -17.49 -7.08 15.53
C SER A 259 -17.01 -6.51 14.21
N ALA A 260 -16.11 -5.52 14.27
CA ALA A 260 -15.49 -4.92 13.10
C ALA A 260 -14.07 -4.46 13.43
N PHE A 261 -13.26 -4.27 12.39
CA PHE A 261 -11.99 -3.58 12.54
C PHE A 261 -12.24 -2.07 12.55
N SER A 262 -11.84 -1.41 13.64
CA SER A 262 -11.83 0.04 13.72
C SER A 262 -10.65 0.61 12.95
N LEU A 263 -10.92 1.64 12.15
CA LEU A 263 -9.90 2.44 11.48
C LEU A 263 -8.99 3.18 12.48
N TRP A 264 -9.58 3.72 13.56
CA TRP A 264 -8.90 4.64 14.48
C TRP A 264 -8.61 4.03 15.85
N ASN A 265 -9.41 3.09 16.35
CA ASN A 265 -9.14 2.44 17.64
C ASN A 265 -8.15 1.28 17.50
N VAL A 266 -6.91 1.60 17.09
CA VAL A 266 -5.87 0.64 16.74
C VAL A 266 -4.63 0.84 17.63
N GLU A 267 -4.26 -0.18 18.39
CA GLU A 267 -3.16 -0.11 19.36
C GLU A 267 -1.81 0.20 18.69
N VAL A 268 -1.50 -0.49 17.58
CA VAL A 268 -0.21 -0.30 16.89
C VAL A 268 -0.04 1.07 16.24
N LEU A 269 -1.07 1.92 16.25
CA LEU A 269 -0.96 3.29 15.78
C LEU A 269 -0.67 4.28 16.90
N HIS A 270 -1.00 3.96 18.15
CA HIS A 270 -0.94 4.93 19.25
C HIS A 270 0.27 4.71 20.14
N ALA A 271 0.88 5.82 20.59
CA ALA A 271 1.70 5.79 21.80
C ALA A 271 0.80 5.51 23.02
N ASP A 272 1.26 4.70 23.98
CA ASP A 272 0.58 4.43 25.26
C ASP A 272 -0.94 4.24 25.14
N TYR A 273 -1.34 3.32 24.26
CA TYR A 273 -2.72 3.16 23.85
C TYR A 273 -3.63 2.77 25.03
N SER A 274 -4.64 3.61 25.29
CA SER A 274 -5.59 3.42 26.40
C SER A 274 -6.86 2.64 26.03
N GLY A 275 -6.89 2.01 24.85
CA GLY A 275 -8.05 1.27 24.35
C GLY A 275 -9.01 2.10 23.48
N LYS A 276 -8.79 3.41 23.36
CA LYS A 276 -9.56 4.34 22.53
C LYS A 276 -8.64 5.25 21.71
N PHE A 277 -9.19 5.76 20.61
CA PHE A 277 -8.53 6.74 19.76
C PHE A 277 -8.17 8.01 20.55
N ASP A 278 -6.94 8.48 20.36
CA ASP A 278 -6.40 9.70 20.97
C ASP A 278 -5.66 10.50 19.90
N VAL A 279 -6.21 11.68 19.57
CA VAL A 279 -5.71 12.57 18.53
C VAL A 279 -4.25 13.00 18.78
N ASN A 280 -3.82 13.07 20.04
CA ASN A 280 -2.48 13.49 20.42
C ASN A 280 -1.48 12.33 20.43
N LYS A 281 -1.94 11.09 20.26
CA LYS A 281 -1.09 9.89 20.31
C LYS A 281 -1.14 9.05 19.05
N VAL A 282 -2.11 9.26 18.17
CA VAL A 282 -2.22 8.54 16.90
C VAL A 282 -0.99 8.80 16.02
N PHE A 283 -0.50 7.72 15.40
CA PHE A 283 0.74 7.64 14.62
C PHE A 283 2.04 7.94 15.40
N LEU A 284 1.98 8.05 16.74
CA LEU A 284 3.17 8.24 17.58
C LEU A 284 3.70 6.92 18.18
N ASN A 285 3.15 5.76 17.80
CA ASN A 285 3.71 4.50 18.24
C ASN A 285 5.16 4.35 17.68
N PRO A 286 6.19 4.15 18.53
CA PRO A 286 7.59 4.06 18.09
C PRO A 286 7.83 2.97 17.03
N LEU A 287 7.00 1.91 17.00
CA LEU A 287 7.09 0.85 16.02
C LEU A 287 6.89 1.34 14.58
N LEU A 288 6.12 2.43 14.37
CA LEU A 288 5.91 2.97 13.02
C LEU A 288 7.23 3.49 12.42
N LYS A 289 8.11 4.08 13.22
CA LYS A 289 9.45 4.50 12.78
C LYS A 289 10.33 3.32 12.44
N VAL A 290 10.31 2.27 13.27
CA VAL A 290 11.05 1.03 13.03
C VAL A 290 10.61 0.37 11.72
N ILE A 291 9.30 0.33 11.47
CA ILE A 291 8.72 -0.20 10.23
C ILE A 291 9.15 0.63 9.02
N LEU A 292 9.00 1.96 9.11
CA LEU A 292 9.40 2.86 8.04
C LEU A 292 10.88 2.68 7.73
N SER A 293 11.75 2.74 8.74
CA SER A 293 13.19 2.50 8.61
C SER A 293 13.49 1.14 7.98
N CYS A 294 12.79 0.07 8.36
CA CYS A 294 12.98 -1.24 7.74
C CYS A 294 12.62 -1.25 6.23
N VAL A 295 11.60 -0.48 5.84
CA VAL A 295 11.20 -0.34 4.44
C VAL A 295 12.27 0.39 3.62
N ILE A 296 12.79 1.51 4.12
CA ILE A 296 13.73 2.38 3.37
C ILE A 296 15.21 2.00 3.55
N ARG A 297 15.62 1.57 4.74
CA ARG A 297 17.01 1.22 5.09
C ARG A 297 17.27 -0.28 5.22
N GLY A 298 16.21 -1.09 5.22
CA GLY A 298 16.31 -2.56 5.28
C GLY A 298 16.33 -3.13 6.71
N PRO A 299 16.34 -4.46 6.86
CA PRO A 299 16.17 -5.15 8.15
C PRO A 299 17.26 -4.83 9.18
N GLY A 300 18.49 -4.55 8.73
CA GLY A 300 19.59 -4.18 9.63
C GLY A 300 19.32 -2.94 10.46
N SER A 301 18.44 -2.04 10.00
CA SER A 301 18.09 -0.82 10.72
C SER A 301 17.24 -1.04 11.97
N ILE A 302 16.54 -2.18 12.09
CA ILE A 302 15.59 -2.44 13.19
C ILE A 302 16.28 -2.36 14.54
N VAL A 303 17.43 -3.03 14.68
CA VAL A 303 18.16 -3.10 15.96
C VAL A 303 18.70 -1.73 16.36
N ALA A 304 19.19 -0.96 15.39
CA ALA A 304 19.68 0.40 15.63
C ALA A 304 18.53 1.30 16.12
N MET A 305 17.41 1.32 15.39
CA MET A 305 16.23 2.12 15.75
C MET A 305 15.67 1.76 17.12
N LYS A 306 15.54 0.46 17.44
CA LYS A 306 15.03 0.02 18.75
C LYS A 306 15.96 0.37 19.92
N LYS A 307 17.26 0.57 19.64
CA LYS A 307 18.26 0.98 20.63
C LYS A 307 18.49 2.50 20.67
N GLY A 308 17.79 3.27 19.83
CA GLY A 308 18.03 4.71 19.69
C GLY A 308 19.43 5.04 19.18
N MET A 309 20.01 4.18 18.34
CA MET A 309 21.34 4.37 17.77
C MET A 309 21.24 4.72 16.28
N PRO A 310 22.18 5.53 15.74
CA PRO A 310 22.29 5.76 14.31
C PRO A 310 22.45 4.44 13.54
N TYR A 311 21.83 4.34 12.38
CA TYR A 311 22.04 3.22 11.46
C TYR A 311 23.13 3.57 10.44
N GLU A 312 24.33 3.00 10.62
CA GLU A 312 25.48 3.28 9.75
C GLU A 312 25.48 2.55 8.39
N GLY A 313 24.41 1.80 8.08
CA GLY A 313 24.34 1.02 6.85
C GLY A 313 25.35 -0.14 6.77
N ALA A 314 25.17 -1.02 5.79
CA ALA A 314 26.30 -1.85 5.34
C ALA A 314 27.12 -1.02 4.36
N ARG A 315 28.46 -0.99 4.51
CA ARG A 315 29.39 -0.12 3.74
C ARG A 315 29.27 -0.19 2.21
N SER A 316 28.55 -1.16 1.66
CA SER A 316 28.43 -1.41 0.21
C SER A 316 27.02 -1.24 -0.36
N THR A 317 26.00 -0.90 0.45
CA THR A 317 24.61 -0.80 -0.03
C THR A 317 24.02 0.55 0.28
N GLU A 318 23.79 1.35 -0.77
CA GLU A 318 22.99 2.58 -0.69
C GLU A 318 21.55 2.23 -0.30
N THR A 319 21.05 2.84 0.76
CA THR A 319 19.68 2.67 1.25
C THR A 319 18.70 3.52 0.43
N LEU A 320 17.41 3.20 0.46
CA LEU A 320 16.41 3.90 -0.35
C LEU A 320 16.21 5.35 0.07
N ASP A 321 16.41 5.68 1.35
CA ASP A 321 16.38 7.07 1.83
C ASP A 321 17.48 7.92 1.21
N VAL A 322 18.71 7.39 1.12
CA VAL A 322 19.81 8.08 0.42
C VAL A 322 19.51 8.16 -1.07
N LYS A 323 19.17 7.03 -1.70
CA LYS A 323 18.88 6.95 -3.14
C LYS A 323 17.74 7.88 -3.60
N TRP A 324 16.72 8.04 -2.76
CA TRP A 324 15.56 8.88 -3.06
C TRP A 324 15.72 10.33 -2.59
N GLY A 325 16.82 10.65 -1.90
CA GLY A 325 17.07 11.96 -1.31
C GLY A 325 16.01 12.35 -0.28
N LEU A 326 15.61 11.43 0.59
CA LEU A 326 14.61 11.70 1.61
C LEU A 326 15.23 12.53 2.73
N GLN A 327 14.77 13.78 2.87
CA GLN A 327 15.22 14.71 3.93
C GLN A 327 14.18 14.87 5.04
N HIS A 328 12.91 14.59 4.73
CA HIS A 328 11.79 14.79 5.65
C HIS A 328 10.76 13.67 5.47
N THR A 329 10.03 13.38 6.54
CA THR A 329 8.92 12.44 6.51
C THR A 329 7.74 13.03 5.75
N THR A 330 7.18 12.27 4.81
CA THR A 330 5.96 12.66 4.10
C THR A 330 4.71 12.03 4.74
N PRO A 331 3.50 12.60 4.51
CA PRO A 331 2.25 11.94 4.89
C PRO A 331 2.13 10.50 4.38
N GLY A 332 2.61 10.26 3.15
CA GLY A 332 2.64 8.91 2.57
C GLY A 332 3.50 7.94 3.35
N MET A 333 4.64 8.37 3.87
CA MET A 333 5.52 7.52 4.68
C MET A 333 4.84 7.08 5.98
N VAL A 334 4.16 8.00 6.66
CA VAL A 334 3.42 7.70 7.90
C VAL A 334 2.23 6.77 7.62
N ALA A 335 1.42 7.08 6.61
CA ALA A 335 0.27 6.25 6.24
C ALA A 335 0.71 4.84 5.79
N CYS A 336 1.78 4.75 4.99
CA CYS A 336 2.38 3.49 4.56
C CYS A 336 2.85 2.64 5.76
N ALA A 337 3.59 3.24 6.70
CA ALA A 337 4.04 2.56 7.91
C ALA A 337 2.86 2.06 8.77
N ALA A 338 1.82 2.88 8.92
CA ALA A 338 0.60 2.51 9.66
C ALA A 338 -0.14 1.31 9.05
N ILE A 339 -0.33 1.31 7.72
CA ILE A 339 -0.97 0.19 7.02
C ILE A 339 -0.11 -1.06 7.12
N LEU A 340 1.20 -0.96 6.91
CA LEU A 340 2.11 -2.09 7.00
C LEU A 340 2.17 -2.66 8.43
N ALA A 341 2.15 -1.81 9.46
CA ALA A 341 2.11 -2.25 10.86
C ALA A 341 0.88 -3.11 11.14
N ARG A 342 -0.30 -2.65 10.71
CA ARG A 342 -1.55 -3.39 10.86
C ARG A 342 -1.54 -4.66 10.01
N TRP A 343 -1.08 -4.59 8.76
CA TRP A 343 -1.09 -5.73 7.85
C TRP A 343 -0.17 -6.86 8.29
N VAL A 344 1.04 -6.56 8.79
CA VAL A 344 1.99 -7.60 9.23
C VAL A 344 1.37 -8.50 10.30
N LEU A 345 0.61 -7.90 11.21
CA LEU A 345 -0.10 -8.56 12.31
C LEU A 345 -1.48 -9.12 11.90
N SER A 346 -1.97 -8.80 10.71
CA SER A 346 -3.29 -9.23 10.23
C SER A 346 -3.30 -10.70 9.81
N PRO A 347 -4.46 -11.37 9.78
CA PRO A 347 -4.57 -12.72 9.22
C PRO A 347 -4.21 -12.79 7.73
N ASP A 348 -4.26 -11.67 7.00
CA ASP A 348 -4.05 -11.67 5.55
C ASP A 348 -2.66 -12.21 5.15
N SER A 349 -2.65 -13.05 4.11
CA SER A 349 -1.43 -13.65 3.56
C SER A 349 -0.72 -12.74 2.56
N ILE A 350 -1.47 -11.89 1.87
CA ILE A 350 -0.98 -10.99 0.80
C ILE A 350 -1.54 -9.59 1.06
N LEU A 351 -0.71 -8.56 0.90
CA LEU A 351 -1.15 -7.17 0.96
C LEU A 351 -1.82 -6.79 -0.37
N LYS A 352 -3.15 -6.83 -0.37
CA LYS A 352 -4.03 -6.33 -1.45
C LYS A 352 -4.85 -5.16 -0.94
N GLU A 353 -5.60 -4.50 -1.83
CA GLU A 353 -6.50 -3.39 -1.47
C GLU A 353 -7.53 -3.78 -0.44
N ARG A 354 -8.05 -5.01 -0.53
CA ARG A 354 -8.93 -5.62 0.47
C ARG A 354 -8.32 -6.89 1.03
N GLY A 355 -8.30 -7.00 2.35
CA GLY A 355 -7.89 -8.20 3.05
C GLY A 355 -8.83 -9.37 2.76
N ALA A 356 -8.28 -10.49 2.28
CA ALA A 356 -9.08 -11.66 1.94
C ALA A 356 -9.65 -12.36 3.17
N GLN A 357 -8.97 -12.28 4.31
CA GLN A 357 -9.38 -12.94 5.55
C GLN A 357 -9.85 -11.93 6.59
N SER A 358 -9.18 -10.79 6.69
CA SER A 358 -9.60 -9.73 7.62
C SER A 358 -10.84 -8.95 7.13
N GLY A 359 -11.07 -8.91 5.82
CA GLY A 359 -12.09 -8.05 5.19
C GLY A 359 -11.76 -6.55 5.23
N ILE A 360 -10.61 -6.16 5.80
CA ILE A 360 -10.19 -4.76 5.94
C ILE A 360 -9.97 -4.15 4.56
N ASN A 361 -10.52 -2.96 4.33
CA ASN A 361 -10.28 -2.19 3.13
C ASN A 361 -8.99 -1.37 3.29
N TRP A 362 -7.84 -2.01 3.10
CA TRP A 362 -6.52 -1.40 3.24
C TRP A 362 -6.32 -0.16 2.36
N HIS A 363 -6.95 -0.13 1.18
CA HIS A 363 -6.90 1.02 0.27
C HIS A 363 -7.61 2.23 0.90
N GLU A 364 -8.86 2.05 1.34
CA GLU A 364 -9.64 3.09 2.00
C GLU A 364 -9.03 3.52 3.34
N ASP A 365 -8.53 2.58 4.13
CA ASP A 365 -7.82 2.91 5.37
C ASP A 365 -6.58 3.78 5.10
N CYS A 366 -5.84 3.49 4.01
CA CYS A 366 -4.69 4.29 3.61
C CYS A 366 -5.10 5.71 3.20
N ASP A 367 -6.21 5.85 2.47
CA ASP A 367 -6.77 7.15 2.09
C ASP A 367 -7.16 7.98 3.31
N ASN A 368 -7.88 7.38 4.26
CA ASN A 368 -8.32 8.07 5.47
C ASN A 368 -7.12 8.57 6.29
N TYR A 369 -6.05 7.78 6.38
CA TYR A 369 -4.82 8.21 7.04
C TYR A 369 -4.14 9.36 6.30
N LEU A 370 -4.05 9.27 4.97
CA LEU A 370 -3.49 10.33 4.14
C LEU A 370 -4.29 11.63 4.23
N GLU A 371 -5.61 11.52 4.24
CA GLU A 371 -6.53 12.65 4.40
C GLU A 371 -6.30 13.35 5.74
N TYR A 372 -6.34 12.58 6.84
CA TYR A 372 -6.08 13.10 8.18
C TYR A 372 -4.74 13.86 8.26
N LEU A 373 -3.67 13.25 7.72
CA LEU A 373 -2.34 13.84 7.74
C LEU A 373 -2.22 15.08 6.84
N LYS A 374 -2.73 15.03 5.60
CA LYS A 374 -2.63 16.15 4.65
C LYS A 374 -3.49 17.33 5.06
N ILE A 375 -4.74 17.10 5.48
CA ILE A 375 -5.62 18.17 5.99
C ILE A 375 -5.04 18.74 7.29
N GLY A 376 -4.53 17.88 8.18
CA GLY A 376 -3.89 18.32 9.42
C GLY A 376 -2.67 19.21 9.19
N LEU A 377 -1.80 18.84 8.24
CA LEU A 377 -0.67 19.67 7.83
C LEU A 377 -1.11 21.00 7.21
N GLY A 378 -2.06 20.96 6.27
CA GLY A 378 -2.58 22.15 5.59
C GLY A 378 -3.20 23.15 6.58
N ASN A 379 -3.89 22.63 7.60
CA ASN A 379 -4.50 23.44 8.65
C ASN A 379 -3.58 23.68 9.87
N ARG A 380 -2.31 23.26 9.80
CA ARG A 380 -1.31 23.40 10.88
C ARG A 380 -1.78 22.88 12.24
N LYS A 381 -2.53 21.77 12.26
CA LYS A 381 -3.01 21.15 13.51
C LYS A 381 -1.83 20.69 14.37
N GLY A 382 -1.82 21.10 15.65
CA GLY A 382 -0.72 20.81 16.57
C GLY A 382 -0.42 19.32 16.71
N SER A 383 -1.47 18.50 16.88
CA SER A 383 -1.36 17.03 16.96
C SER A 383 -0.66 16.41 15.73
N VAL A 384 -0.97 16.90 14.53
CA VAL A 384 -0.38 16.39 13.28
C VAL A 384 1.06 16.88 13.11
N LEU A 385 1.35 18.14 13.43
CA LEU A 385 2.73 18.65 13.40
C LEU A 385 3.66 17.88 14.35
N THR A 386 3.15 17.46 15.50
CA THR A 386 3.89 16.62 16.46
C THR A 386 4.29 15.28 15.86
N ILE A 387 3.45 14.66 15.02
CA ILE A 387 3.78 13.40 14.32
C ILE A 387 5.04 13.58 13.48
N PHE A 388 5.10 14.62 12.64
CA PHE A 388 6.23 14.83 11.74
C PHE A 388 7.51 15.23 12.48
N ARG A 389 7.41 16.09 13.50
CA ARG A 389 8.57 16.42 14.36
C ARG A 389 9.15 15.18 15.02
N ASN A 390 8.28 14.36 15.62
CA ASN A 390 8.73 13.15 16.32
C ASN A 390 9.42 12.17 15.37
N VAL A 391 8.93 12.00 14.13
CA VAL A 391 9.55 11.08 13.17
C VAL A 391 10.84 11.67 12.57
N ASP A 392 10.92 12.99 12.35
CA ASP A 392 12.11 13.64 11.76
C ASP A 392 13.26 13.81 12.76
N ASP A 393 12.97 14.19 14.02
CA ASP A 393 13.98 14.47 15.05
C ASP A 393 14.91 13.26 15.34
N GLU A 394 14.42 12.03 15.12
CA GLU A 394 15.19 10.79 15.33
C GLU A 394 15.73 10.18 14.03
N ASN A 395 15.26 10.63 12.85
CA ASN A 395 15.74 10.12 11.56
C ASN A 395 16.94 10.92 11.01
N CYS A 396 17.20 12.11 11.54
CA CYS A 396 18.30 12.99 11.18
C CYS A 396 19.54 12.85 12.08
N SER A 397 19.50 11.94 13.07
CA SER A 397 20.63 11.55 13.93
C SER A 397 21.15 10.17 13.54
#